data_AF-A0A6G1ATT3-F1
#
_entry.id   AF-A0A6G1ATT3-F1
#
_cell.length_a   1.000
_cell.length_b   1.000
_cell.length_c   1.000
_cell.angle_alpha   90.00
_cell.angle_beta   90.00
_cell.angle_gamma   90.00
#
_symmetry.space_group_name_H-M   'P 1'
#
loop_
_entity.id
_entity.type
_entity.pdbx_description
1 polymer ?
#
loop_
_entity_poly.entity_id
_entity_poly.type
_entity_poly.pdbx_seq_one_letter_code
_entity_poly.pdbx_strand_id
1 'polypeptide(L)'
;YATQKPAQPCQENDMPPFMLLKDYQNIPAIEKCDNVVRRFWSLEMAHEQQQLKVKQEQLMNKTVVDPEDTSSLEAGIVALTVKICNYEEHMHKLYKDKAHKHYVLVSINQRKKMLKNLRPGIVSSRSCASRGIEYTFP
;
A
#
# COMPACT_ATOMS: atom_id res chain seq x y z
N TYR A 1 20.77 -12.41 7.43
CA TYR A 1 20.33 -11.01 7.46
C TYR A 1 21.54 -10.08 7.53
N ALA A 2 22.52 -10.31 6.66
CA ALA A 2 23.57 -9.34 6.35
C ALA A 2 23.58 -9.26 4.81
N THR A 3 23.75 -8.05 4.26
CA THR A 3 23.88 -7.72 2.83
C THR A 3 22.63 -7.56 1.94
N GLN A 4 21.39 -7.60 2.43
CA GLN A 4 20.28 -7.05 1.64
C GLN A 4 19.99 -5.64 2.10
N LYS A 5 20.28 -4.65 1.23
CA LYS A 5 19.86 -3.26 1.34
C LYS A 5 18.38 -3.30 1.78
N PRO A 6 18.00 -2.69 2.91
CA PRO A 6 16.61 -2.69 3.33
C PRO A 6 15.80 -2.18 2.14
N ALA A 7 14.71 -2.89 1.80
CA ALA A 7 13.71 -2.33 0.90
C ALA A 7 13.46 -0.91 1.38
N GLN A 8 13.51 0.07 0.47
CA GLN A 8 13.30 1.48 0.82
C GLN A 8 12.18 1.53 1.86
N PRO A 9 12.41 2.16 3.03
CA PRO A 9 11.36 2.29 4.03
C PRO A 9 10.17 2.84 3.27
N CYS A 10 9.03 2.15 3.34
CA CYS A 10 7.82 2.62 2.68
C CYS A 10 7.62 4.05 3.13
N GLN A 11 7.98 5.02 2.28
CA GLN A 11 7.85 6.42 2.61
C GLN A 11 6.36 6.61 2.81
N GLU A 12 6.00 6.67 4.09
CA GLU A 12 4.70 7.07 4.54
C GLU A 12 4.47 8.41 3.85
N ASN A 13 3.64 8.39 2.83
CA ASN A 13 2.96 9.60 2.44
C ASN A 13 2.01 9.79 3.61
N ASP A 14 2.48 10.46 4.66
CA ASP A 14 1.75 10.72 5.90
C ASP A 14 0.39 11.26 5.50
N MET A 15 -0.61 10.39 5.56
CA MET A 15 -1.92 10.69 5.02
C MET A 15 -2.57 11.65 6.01
N PRO A 16 -3.14 12.77 5.55
CA PRO A 16 -3.71 13.73 6.47
C PRO A 16 -4.75 13.05 7.36
N PRO A 17 -4.67 13.20 8.70
CA PRO A 17 -5.52 12.45 9.64
C PRO A 17 -7.02 12.78 9.47
N PHE A 18 -7.34 13.91 8.85
CA PHE A 18 -8.70 14.34 8.53
C PHE A 18 -9.27 13.74 7.24
N MET A 19 -8.48 12.96 6.48
CA MET A 19 -9.00 12.29 5.28
C MET A 19 -10.11 11.33 5.67
N LEU A 20 -11.17 11.31 4.86
CA LEU A 20 -12.31 10.44 5.09
C LEU A 20 -11.99 8.99 4.70
N LEU A 21 -12.63 8.06 5.41
CA LEU A 21 -12.68 6.65 5.06
C LEU A 21 -13.21 6.44 3.65
N LYS A 22 -12.68 5.43 2.95
CA LYS A 22 -13.02 5.11 1.56
C LYS A 22 -14.53 5.09 1.29
N ASP A 23 -15.27 4.36 2.12
CA ASP A 23 -16.71 4.12 1.93
C ASP A 23 -17.55 5.41 2.06
N TYR A 24 -16.96 6.46 2.63
CA TYR A 24 -17.64 7.71 2.98
C TYR A 24 -17.21 8.90 2.09
N GLN A 25 -16.16 8.76 1.27
CA GLN A 25 -15.66 9.87 0.43
C GLN A 25 -16.68 10.38 -0.60
N ASN A 26 -17.55 9.50 -1.12
CA ASN A 26 -18.49 9.83 -2.19
C ASN A 26 -19.86 10.32 -1.69
N ILE A 27 -20.02 10.54 -0.37
CA ILE A 27 -21.32 10.87 0.22
C ILE A 27 -21.42 12.40 0.41
N PRO A 28 -22.28 13.10 -0.36
CA PRO A 28 -22.38 14.56 -0.29
C PRO A 28 -22.97 15.07 1.03
N ALA A 29 -23.65 14.21 1.80
CA ALA A 29 -24.19 14.57 3.11
C ALA A 29 -23.09 14.84 4.15
N ILE A 30 -21.90 14.24 4.00
CA ILE A 30 -20.81 14.35 4.98
C ILE A 30 -20.18 15.75 4.98
N GLU A 31 -20.20 16.44 3.84
CA GLU A 31 -19.71 17.81 3.74
C GLU A 31 -20.57 18.80 4.56
N LYS A 32 -21.85 18.48 4.76
CA LYS A 32 -22.80 19.29 5.55
C LYS A 32 -22.84 18.90 7.02
N CYS A 33 -22.16 17.82 7.42
CA CYS A 33 -22.11 17.39 8.81
C CYS A 33 -21.23 18.29 9.67
N ASP A 34 -21.53 18.33 10.96
CA ASP A 34 -20.66 18.99 11.95
C ASP A 34 -19.27 18.33 12.01
N ASN A 35 -18.27 19.12 12.38
CA ASN A 35 -16.87 18.72 12.42
C ASN A 35 -16.63 17.52 13.36
N VAL A 36 -17.40 17.40 14.44
CA VAL A 36 -17.32 16.27 15.37
C VAL A 36 -17.75 14.97 14.67
N VAL A 37 -18.87 15.01 13.94
CA VAL A 37 -19.38 13.85 13.19
C VAL A 37 -18.43 13.49 12.05
N ARG A 38 -17.87 14.50 11.37
CA ARG A 38 -16.86 14.30 10.32
C ARG A 38 -15.59 13.62 10.85
N ARG A 39 -15.16 13.95 12.08
CA ARG A 39 -13.99 13.35 12.73
C ARG A 39 -14.14 11.85 12.96
N PHE A 40 -15.34 11.37 13.31
CA PHE A 40 -15.60 9.93 13.47
C PHE A 40 -15.35 9.11 12.19
N TRP A 41 -15.56 9.73 11.01
CA TRP A 41 -15.35 9.09 9.71
C TRP A 41 -13.98 9.42 9.10
N SER A 42 -13.10 10.06 9.87
CA SER A 42 -11.74 10.43 9.45
C SER A 42 -10.74 9.34 9.81
N LEU A 43 -9.58 9.32 9.14
CA LEU A 43 -8.49 8.36 9.40
C LEU A 43 -7.95 8.42 10.83
N GLU A 44 -8.07 9.57 11.50
CA GLU A 44 -7.69 9.76 12.90
C GLU A 44 -8.34 8.74 13.84
N MET A 45 -9.64 8.47 13.63
CA MET A 45 -10.42 7.53 14.45
C MET A 45 -10.57 6.16 13.78
N ALA A 46 -9.93 5.97 12.61
CA ALA A 46 -10.07 4.76 11.82
C ALA A 46 -9.23 3.61 12.36
N HIS A 47 -9.71 2.39 12.12
CA HIS A 47 -8.93 1.19 12.38
C HIS A 47 -7.79 1.05 11.35
N GLU A 48 -6.65 0.47 11.73
CA GLU A 48 -5.47 0.28 10.87
C GLU A 48 -5.84 -0.38 9.52
N GLN A 49 -6.73 -1.38 9.53
CA GLN A 49 -7.20 -2.04 8.31
C GLN A 49 -7.93 -1.09 7.34
N GLN A 50 -8.67 -0.11 7.86
CA GLN A 50 -9.32 0.89 7.03
C GLN A 50 -8.29 1.89 6.47
N GLN A 51 -7.30 2.27 7.27
CA GLN A 51 -6.18 3.10 6.81
C GLN A 51 -5.41 2.42 5.67
N LEU A 52 -5.19 1.10 5.76
CA LEU A 52 -4.55 0.32 4.69
C LEU A 52 -5.36 0.33 3.38
N LYS A 53 -6.70 0.28 3.45
CA LYS A 53 -7.55 0.38 2.25
C LYS A 53 -7.38 1.73 1.55
N VAL A 54 -7.31 2.82 2.30
CA VAL A 54 -7.09 4.15 1.71
C VAL A 54 -5.67 4.29 1.15
N LYS A 55 -4.65 3.76 1.85
CA LYS A 55 -3.26 3.69 1.34
C LYS A 55 -3.19 2.89 0.04
N GLN A 56 -3.93 1.79 -0.07
CA GLN A 56 -4.01 0.97 -1.29
C GLN A 56 -4.66 1.72 -2.45
N GLU A 57 -5.79 2.38 -2.23
CA GLU A 57 -6.50 3.13 -3.27
C GLU A 57 -5.68 4.31 -3.79
N GLN A 58 -5.09 5.10 -2.89
CA GLN A 58 -4.22 6.21 -3.29
C GLN A 58 -3.05 5.70 -4.15
N LEU A 59 -2.54 4.51 -3.82
CA LEU A 59 -1.48 3.88 -4.57
C LEU A 59 -1.95 3.33 -5.92
N MET A 60 -3.15 2.74 -5.98
CA MET A 60 -3.76 2.29 -7.23
C MET A 60 -3.97 3.47 -8.18
N ASN A 61 -4.56 4.57 -7.71
CA ASN A 61 -4.80 5.79 -8.50
C ASN A 61 -3.52 6.41 -9.08
N LYS A 62 -2.37 6.22 -8.42
CA LYS A 62 -1.07 6.70 -8.90
C LYS A 62 -0.39 5.76 -9.90
N THR A 63 -0.72 4.46 -9.87
CA THR A 63 0.09 3.41 -10.51
C THR A 63 -0.64 2.71 -11.65
N VAL A 64 -1.91 2.36 -11.43
CA VAL A 64 -2.69 1.52 -12.34
C VAL A 64 -3.37 2.42 -13.37
N VAL A 65 -3.43 1.95 -14.61
CA VAL A 65 -4.12 2.66 -15.70
C VAL A 65 -5.62 2.75 -15.43
N ASP A 66 -6.21 1.66 -14.92
CA ASP A 66 -7.62 1.55 -14.54
C ASP A 66 -7.75 1.18 -13.05
N PRO A 67 -8.15 2.12 -12.17
CA PRO A 67 -8.19 1.88 -10.72
C PRO A 67 -9.32 0.93 -10.28
N GLU A 68 -10.31 0.70 -11.13
CA GLU A 68 -11.44 -0.21 -10.86
C GLU A 68 -11.05 -1.70 -11.02
N ASP A 69 -9.98 -1.97 -11.77
CA ASP A 69 -9.54 -3.34 -12.11
C ASP A 69 -8.73 -3.98 -10.97
N THR A 70 -9.47 -4.57 -10.03
CA THR A 70 -8.90 -5.30 -8.88
C THR A 70 -8.19 -6.60 -9.30
N SER A 71 -8.56 -7.18 -10.44
CA SER A 71 -8.01 -8.45 -10.95
C SER A 71 -6.67 -8.28 -11.68
N SER A 72 -6.25 -7.05 -11.96
CA SER A 72 -5.02 -6.78 -12.68
C SER A 72 -3.78 -7.20 -11.89
N LEU A 73 -2.73 -7.60 -12.61
CA LEU A 73 -1.48 -8.02 -11.99
C LEU A 73 -0.79 -6.84 -11.26
N GLU A 74 -1.01 -5.63 -11.75
CA GLU A 74 -0.55 -4.37 -11.15
C GLU A 74 -1.28 -4.08 -9.83
N ALA A 75 -2.61 -4.22 -9.80
CA ALA A 75 -3.40 -4.10 -8.57
C ALA A 75 -2.93 -5.09 -7.50
N GLY A 76 -2.60 -6.33 -7.90
CA GLY A 76 -2.03 -7.33 -7.00
C GLY A 76 -0.65 -6.95 -6.43
N ILE A 77 0.24 -6.38 -7.26
CA ILE A 77 1.56 -5.89 -6.82
C ILE A 77 1.40 -4.71 -5.84
N VAL A 78 0.45 -3.81 -6.12
CA VAL A 78 0.11 -2.68 -5.25
C VAL A 78 -0.40 -3.17 -3.89
N ALA A 79 -1.37 -4.10 -3.88
CA ALA A 79 -1.90 -4.68 -2.65
C ALA A 79 -0.83 -5.41 -1.82
N LEU A 80 0.06 -6.17 -2.46
CA LEU A 80 1.19 -6.82 -1.77
C LEU A 80 2.17 -5.80 -1.20
N THR A 81 2.40 -4.69 -1.90
CA THR A 81 3.30 -3.64 -1.42
C THR A 81 2.75 -2.98 -0.15
N VAL A 82 1.45 -2.65 -0.09
CA VAL A 82 0.82 -2.12 1.12
C VAL A 82 0.92 -3.09 2.29
N LYS A 83 0.71 -4.40 2.06
CA LYS A 83 0.85 -5.43 3.10
C LYS A 83 2.28 -5.53 3.63
N ILE A 84 3.29 -5.47 2.75
CA ILE A 84 4.70 -5.50 3.15
C ILE A 84 5.02 -4.32 4.06
N CYS A 85 4.58 -3.10 3.72
CA CYS A 85 4.78 -1.93 4.56
C CYS A 85 4.16 -2.12 5.97
N ASN A 86 2.92 -2.61 6.03
CA ASN A 86 2.25 -2.88 7.30
C ASN A 86 3.00 -3.91 8.16
N TYR A 87 3.53 -4.97 7.54
CA TYR A 87 4.33 -5.96 8.26
C TYR A 87 5.69 -5.41 8.70
N GLU A 88 6.32 -4.55 7.91
CA GLU A 88 7.57 -3.87 8.30
C GLU A 88 7.35 -2.92 9.49
N GLU A 89 6.26 -2.16 9.51
CA GLU A 89 5.84 -1.33 10.65
C GLU A 89 5.59 -2.18 11.91
N HIS A 90 4.88 -3.31 11.76
CA HIS A 90 4.67 -4.26 12.86
C HIS A 90 5.99 -4.86 13.36
N MET A 91 6.94 -5.19 12.46
CA MET A 91 8.27 -5.69 12.82
C MET A 91 9.12 -4.65 13.53
N HIS A 92 8.98 -3.37 13.17
CA HIS A 92 9.66 -2.29 13.85
C HIS A 92 9.21 -2.17 15.31
N LYS A 93 7.90 -2.36 15.56
CA LYS A 93 7.33 -2.38 16.92
C LYS A 93 7.66 -3.68 17.68
N LEU A 94 7.52 -4.84 17.03
CA LEU A 94 7.60 -6.18 17.64
C LEU A 94 8.69 -7.06 17.00
N TYR A 95 9.96 -6.69 17.21
CA TYR A 95 11.11 -7.30 16.55
C TYR A 95 11.34 -8.81 16.78
N LYS A 96 10.68 -9.42 17.78
CA LYS A 96 10.86 -10.84 18.14
C LYS A 96 9.89 -11.78 17.44
N ASP A 97 8.81 -11.27 16.86
CA ASP A 97 7.79 -12.11 16.23
C ASP A 97 8.34 -12.78 14.97
N LYS A 98 8.39 -14.12 14.99
CA LYS A 98 8.92 -14.94 13.90
C LYS A 98 7.91 -15.17 12.79
N ALA A 99 6.62 -15.17 13.10
CA ALA A 99 5.56 -15.39 12.12
C ALA A 99 5.47 -14.20 11.16
N HIS A 100 5.44 -12.99 11.70
CA HIS A 100 5.43 -11.77 10.88
C HIS A 100 6.70 -11.61 10.04
N LYS A 101 7.87 -11.99 10.58
CA LYS A 101 9.10 -12.05 9.81
C LYS A 101 9.03 -13.00 8.61
N HIS A 102 8.35 -14.14 8.79
CA HIS A 102 8.10 -15.08 7.69
C HIS A 102 7.14 -14.48 6.66
N TYR A 103 6.04 -13.84 7.10
CA TYR A 103 5.08 -13.19 6.19
C TYR A 103 5.71 -12.10 5.33
N VAL A 104 6.61 -11.27 5.90
CA VAL A 104 7.39 -10.28 5.12
C VAL A 104 8.17 -10.97 4.01
N LEU A 105 8.94 -12.00 4.35
CA LEU A 105 9.79 -12.72 3.38
C LEU A 105 8.97 -13.38 2.26
N VAL A 106 7.87 -14.06 2.62
CA VAL A 106 6.97 -14.70 1.66
C VAL A 106 6.32 -13.67 0.74
N SER A 107 5.84 -12.55 1.30
CA SER A 107 5.19 -11.48 0.52
C SER A 107 6.16 -10.80 -0.45
N ILE A 108 7.42 -10.56 -0.03
CA ILE A 108 8.47 -10.03 -0.90
C ILE A 108 8.74 -10.99 -2.07
N ASN A 109 8.83 -12.30 -1.79
CA ASN A 109 9.06 -13.30 -2.83
C ASN A 109 7.87 -13.42 -3.80
N GLN A 110 6.63 -13.35 -3.29
CA GLN A 110 5.43 -13.33 -4.13
C GLN A 110 5.41 -12.09 -5.03
N ARG A 111 5.72 -10.91 -4.48
CA ARG A 111 5.83 -9.67 -5.26
C ARG A 111 6.89 -9.80 -6.35
N LYS A 112 8.07 -10.36 -6.05
CA LYS A 112 9.13 -10.63 -7.05
C LYS A 112 8.64 -11.60 -8.14
N LYS A 113 7.87 -12.63 -7.78
CA LYS A 113 7.29 -13.56 -8.75
C LYS A 113 6.29 -12.86 -9.68
N MET A 114 5.42 -12.02 -9.14
CA MET A 114 4.47 -11.23 -9.94
C MET A 114 5.19 -10.23 -10.85
N LEU A 115 6.24 -9.56 -10.34
CA LEU A 115 7.07 -8.66 -11.14
C LEU A 115 7.80 -9.36 -12.30
N LYS A 116 8.18 -10.63 -12.16
CA LYS A 116 8.74 -11.41 -13.28
C LYS A 116 7.71 -11.75 -14.36
N ASN A 117 6.44 -11.87 -13.97
CA ASN A 117 5.36 -12.14 -14.91
C ASN A 117 4.96 -10.90 -15.72
N LEU A 118 5.27 -9.69 -15.23
CA LEU A 118 5.22 -8.48 -16.04
C LEU A 118 6.35 -8.53 -17.08
N ARG A 119 6.08 -9.08 -18.27
CA ARG A 119 7.03 -9.00 -19.39
C ARG A 119 7.34 -7.53 -19.76
N PRO A 120 8.56 -7.22 -20.21
CA PRO A 120 9.03 -5.87 -20.53
C PRO A 120 8.45 -5.39 -21.87
N GLY A 121 7.14 -5.20 -21.92
CA GLY A 121 6.42 -4.88 -23.15
C GLY A 121 5.78 -3.51 -23.13
N ILE A 122 4.81 -3.27 -22.23
CA ILE A 122 3.88 -2.15 -22.44
C ILE A 122 3.48 -1.41 -21.15
N VAL A 123 3.46 -2.07 -19.98
CA VAL A 123 2.86 -1.48 -18.75
C VAL A 123 3.86 -1.30 -17.60
N SER A 124 5.00 -2.01 -17.60
CA SER A 124 5.94 -2.02 -16.47
C SER A 124 6.75 -0.72 -16.30
N SER A 125 6.90 0.09 -17.35
CA SER A 125 7.76 1.29 -17.32
C SER A 125 7.17 2.44 -16.49
N ARG A 126 5.86 2.71 -16.56
CA ARG A 126 5.21 3.78 -15.79
C ARG A 126 5.04 3.41 -14.31
N SER A 127 4.72 2.13 -14.05
CA SER A 127 4.42 1.60 -12.72
C SER A 127 5.67 1.43 -11.85
N CYS A 128 6.84 1.13 -12.44
CA CYS A 128 8.10 0.96 -11.71
C CYS A 128 8.90 2.28 -11.53
N ALA A 129 8.88 3.19 -12.51
CA ALA A 129 9.65 4.42 -12.46
C ALA A 129 9.12 5.45 -11.44
N SER A 130 7.82 5.47 -11.19
CA SER A 130 7.18 6.44 -10.29
C SER A 130 7.45 6.21 -8.80
N ARG A 131 8.06 5.08 -8.40
CA ARG A 131 8.10 4.68 -6.98
C ARG A 131 9.45 4.23 -6.42
N GLY A 132 10.57 4.53 -7.07
CA GLY A 132 11.90 4.23 -6.49
C GLY A 132 12.17 2.74 -6.26
N ILE A 133 11.31 1.84 -6.76
CA ILE A 133 11.58 0.41 -6.82
C ILE A 133 12.66 0.25 -7.89
N GLU A 134 13.91 0.45 -7.49
CA GLU A 134 15.07 0.12 -8.30
C GLU A 134 14.94 -1.37 -8.62
N TYR A 135 14.62 -1.64 -9.87
CA TYR A 135 14.40 -2.97 -10.38
C TYR A 135 15.75 -3.64 -10.56
N THR A 136 16.31 -4.14 -9.46
CA THR A 136 17.52 -4.95 -9.50
C THR A 136 17.11 -6.40 -9.77
N PHE A 137 17.22 -6.81 -11.04
CA PHE A 137 17.34 -8.23 -11.38
C PHE A 137 18.58 -8.82 -10.67
N PRO A 138 18.53 -10.07 -10.16
CA PRO A 138 19.75 -10.85 -9.99
C PRO A 138 20.38 -11.16 -11.34
#